data_AF-E6LPK6-F1
#
_entry.id   AF-E6LPK6-F1
#
_cell.length_a   1.000
_cell.length_b   1.000
_cell.length_c   1.000
_cell.angle_alpha   90.00
_cell.angle_beta   90.00
_cell.angle_gamma   90.00
#
_symmetry.space_group_name_H-M   'P 1'
#
loop_
_entity.id
_entity.type
_entity.pdbx_description
1 polymer ?
#
loop_
_entity_poly.entity_id
_entity_poly.type
_entity_poly.pdbx_seq_one_letter_code
_entity_poly.pdbx_strand_id
1 'polypeptide(L)' 'MPSYIIFDDISGRERLLLEFFHRYFKLFFEDVFMEEYFYTKDDIDKLYAKLPWNELWAYEDSKTF' A
#
# COMPACT_ATOMS: atom_id res chain seq x y z
N MET A 1 9.82 8.79 -13.95
CA MET A 1 9.16 9.70 -12.98
C MET A 1 8.02 8.88 -12.39
N PRO A 2 7.96 8.71 -11.06
CA PRO A 2 6.92 7.90 -10.45
C PRO A 2 5.54 8.53 -10.69
N SER A 3 4.54 7.71 -10.96
CA SER A 3 3.14 8.14 -10.92
C SER A 3 2.59 7.91 -9.52
N TYR A 4 1.71 8.80 -9.07
CA TYR A 4 1.06 8.70 -7.78
C TYR A 4 -0.37 8.21 -7.94
N ILE A 5 -0.70 7.16 -7.17
CA ILE A 5 -2.08 6.68 -7.04
C ILE A 5 -2.65 7.25 -5.75
N ILE A 6 -3.79 7.90 -5.84
CA ILE A 6 -4.48 8.55 -4.72
C ILE A 6 -5.91 8.03 -4.68
N PHE A 7 -6.38 7.67 -3.49
CA PHE A 7 -7.77 7.28 -3.24
C PHE A 7 -8.36 8.17 -2.14
N ASP A 8 -9.59 8.64 -2.35
CA ASP A 8 -10.37 9.29 -1.30
C ASP A 8 -11.10 8.24 -0.47
N ASP A 9 -11.04 8.36 0.85
CA ASP A 9 -11.73 7.52 1.83
C ASP A 9 -11.59 6.01 1.57
N ILE A 10 -10.47 5.46 2.04
CA ILE A 10 -10.14 4.04 1.95
C ILE A 10 -10.65 3.22 3.14
N SER A 11 -11.36 3.85 4.07
CA SER A 11 -11.85 3.24 5.31
C SER A 11 -12.70 2.00 5.00
N GLY A 12 -12.35 0.86 5.58
CA GLY A 12 -13.01 -0.43 5.36
C GLY A 12 -12.69 -1.10 4.02
N ARG A 13 -11.74 -0.57 3.25
CA ARG A 13 -11.27 -1.13 1.97
C ARG A 13 -9.79 -1.53 2.02
N GLU A 14 -9.13 -1.42 3.16
CA GLU A 14 -7.69 -1.52 3.35
C GLU A 14 -7.17 -2.89 2.93
N ARG A 15 -7.89 -3.97 3.27
CA ARG A 15 -7.54 -5.33 2.85
C ARG A 15 -7.65 -5.52 1.33
N LEU A 16 -8.75 -5.03 0.74
CA LEU A 16 -8.97 -5.12 -0.71
C LEU A 16 -7.92 -4.31 -1.47
N LEU A 17 -7.57 -3.13 -0.96
CA LEU A 17 -6.54 -2.28 -1.52
C LEU A 17 -5.15 -2.88 -1.38
N LEU A 18 -4.82 -3.49 -0.23
CA LEU A 18 -3.55 -4.19 -0.06
C LEU A 18 -3.37 -5.34 -1.07
N GLU A 19 -4.43 -6.12 -1.30
CA GLU A 19 -4.41 -7.15 -2.35
C GLU A 19 -4.32 -6.58 -3.76
N PHE A 20 -5.01 -5.46 -4.02
CA PHE A 20 -4.93 -4.76 -5.30
C PHE A 20 -3.51 -4.27 -5.56
N PHE A 21 -2.91 -3.54 -4.62
CA PHE A 21 -1.57 -2.98 -4.77
C PHE A 21 -0.49 -4.07 -4.90
N HIS A 22 -0.59 -5.17 -4.14
CA HIS A 22 0.34 -6.29 -4.27
C HIS A 22 0.33 -6.91 -5.68
N ARG A 23 -0.82 -6.92 -6.37
CA ARG A 23 -0.93 -7.37 -7.77
C ARG A 23 -0.54 -6.27 -8.77
N TYR A 24 -0.98 -5.05 -8.53
CA TYR A 24 -0.76 -3.90 -9.40
C TYR A 24 0.72 -3.56 -9.53
N PHE A 25 1.46 -3.48 -8.42
CA PHE A 25 2.88 -3.13 -8.43
C PHE A 25 3.77 -4.22 -9.03
N LYS A 26 3.29 -5.45 -9.28
CA LYS A 26 4.03 -6.43 -10.12
C LYS A 26 4.12 -5.98 -11.58
N LEU A 27 3.16 -5.18 -12.04
CA LEU A 27 3.11 -4.66 -13.41
C LEU A 27 3.70 -3.24 -13.48
N PHE A 28 3.46 -2.43 -12.45
CA PHE A 28 3.87 -1.01 -12.38
C PHE A 28 4.72 -0.76 -11.12
N PHE A 29 5.92 -1.33 -11.08
CA PHE A 29 6.75 -1.36 -9.86
C PHE A 29 7.34 0.00 -9.44
N GLU A 30 7.34 1.00 -10.34
CA GLU A 30 7.85 2.36 -10.06
C GLU A 30 6.78 3.29 -9.50
N ASP A 31 5.49 2.90 -9.55
CA ASP A 31 4.40 3.72 -9.04
C ASP A 31 4.36 3.68 -7.51
N VAL A 32 3.81 4.75 -6.94
CA VAL A 32 3.75 4.96 -5.49
C VAL A 32 2.31 5.21 -5.09
N PHE A 33 1.82 4.45 -4.11
CA PHE A 33 0.54 4.73 -3.49
C PHE A 33 0.73 5.83 -2.44
N MET A 34 -0.13 6.84 -2.47
CA MET A 34 -0.11 7.98 -1.55
C MET A 34 -1.45 8.09 -0.81
N GLU A 35 -1.37 8.02 0.51
CA GLU A 35 -2.42 8.44 1.45
C GLU A 35 -1.79 9.48 2.39
N GLU A 36 -1.74 9.24 3.69
CA GLU A 36 -0.95 10.02 4.66
C GLU A 36 0.56 9.77 4.45
N TYR A 37 0.92 8.56 4.03
CA TYR A 37 2.28 8.12 3.74
C TYR A 37 2.42 7.62 2.29
N PHE A 38 3.67 7.46 1.87
CA PHE A 38 4.03 6.90 0.57
C PHE A 38 4.37 5.42 0.71
N TYR A 39 3.78 4.59 -0.16
CA TYR A 39 4.02 3.16 -0.19
C TYR A 39 4.54 2.75 -1.56
N THR A 40 5.77 2.23 -1.58
CA THR A 40 6.36 1.60 -2.76
C THR A 40 5.92 0.14 -2.87
N LYS A 41 6.28 -0.50 -3.98
CA LYS A 41 6.13 -1.95 -4.14
C LYS A 41 6.71 -2.73 -2.96
N ASP A 42 7.91 -2.38 -2.50
CA ASP A 42 8.58 -3.13 -1.43
C ASP A 42 7.86 -2.97 -0.08
N ASP A 43 7.27 -1.79 0.17
CA ASP A 43 6.49 -1.54 1.38
C ASP A 43 5.19 -2.37 1.37
N ILE A 44 4.48 -2.37 0.24
CA ILE A 44 3.28 -3.19 0.06
C ILE A 44 3.58 -4.69 0.17
N ASP A 45 4.70 -5.17 -0.41
CA ASP A 45 5.08 -6.57 -0.33
C ASP A 45 5.40 -6.99 1.12
N LYS A 46 6.07 -6.12 1.90
CA LYS A 46 6.31 -6.36 3.33
C LYS A 46 5.00 -6.43 4.11
N LEU A 47 4.10 -5.47 3.89
CA LEU A 47 2.78 -5.44 4.55
C LEU A 47 1.97 -6.70 4.24
N TYR A 48 1.93 -7.09 2.96
CA TYR A 48 1.18 -8.26 2.49
C TYR A 48 1.70 -9.58 3.10
N ALA A 49 3.01 -9.69 3.33
CA ALA A 49 3.64 -10.88 3.92
C ALA A 49 3.41 -11.02 5.44
N LYS A 50 3.02 -9.95 6.15
CA LYS A 50 2.85 -9.92 7.60
C LYS A 50 1.47 -10.42 8.01
N LEU A 51 1.42 -11.51 8.81
CA LEU A 51 0.18 -12.09 9.35
C LEU A 51 0.13 -11.91 10.89
N PRO A 52 -1.04 -11.59 11.48
CA PRO A 52 -2.29 -11.20 10.81
C PRO A 52 -2.15 -9.85 10.11
N TRP A 53 -2.99 -9.61 9.09
CA TRP A 53 -2.92 -8.36 8.34
C TRP A 53 -3.37 -7.20 9.21
N ASN A 54 -2.61 -6.11 9.18
CA ASN A 54 -2.96 -4.87 9.88
C ASN A 54 -3.99 -4.10 9.05
N GLU A 55 -5.23 -3.97 9.53
CA GLU A 55 -6.28 -3.20 8.84
C GLU A 55 -6.03 -1.68 8.90
N LEU A 56 -5.05 -1.22 9.67
CA LEU A 56 -4.64 0.19 9.76
C LEU A 56 -3.35 0.51 8.99
N TRP A 57 -2.87 -0.43 8.15
CA TRP A 57 -1.57 -0.31 7.48
C TRP A 57 -1.38 1.00 6.69
N ALA A 58 -2.47 1.54 6.12
CA ALA A 58 -2.42 2.74 5.30
C ALA A 58 -2.20 4.03 6.09
N TYR A 59 -2.33 3.96 7.42
CA TYR A 59 -2.14 5.06 8.37
C TYR A 59 -0.83 4.93 9.18
N GLU A 60 0.02 3.97 8.83
CA GLU A 60 1.30 3.73 9.49
C GLU A 60 2.45 4.10 8.55
N ASP A 61 3.45 4.85 9.03
CA ASP A 61 4.61 5.14 8.22
C ASP A 61 5.30 3.83 7.81
N SER A 62 5.40 3.60 6.50
CA SER A 62 6.16 2.53 5.84
C SER A 62 7.55 2.26 6.43
N LYS A 63 8.17 3.28 7.01
CA LYS A 63 9.51 3.22 7.61
C LYS A 63 9.55 2.68 9.03
N THR A 64 8.40 2.51 9.68
CA THR A 64 8.30 2.19 11.11
C THR A 64 7.99 0.72 11.39
N PHE A 65 7.75 -0.10 10.37
CA PHE A 65 7.41 -1.52 10.52
C PHE A 65 8.32 -2.48 9.74
#